data_AF-A0A672RJU8-F1
#
_entry.id   AF-A0A672RJU8-F1
#
_cell.length_a   1.000
_cell.length_b   1.000
_cell.length_c   1.000
_cell.angle_alpha   90.00
_cell.angle_beta   90.00
_cell.angle_gamma   90.00
#
_symmetry.space_group_name_H-M   'P 1'
#
loop_
_entity.id
_entity.type
_entity.pdbx_description
1 polymer ?
#
loop_
_entity_poly.entity_id
_entity_poly.type
_entity_poly.pdbx_seq_one_letter_code
_entity_poly.pdbx_strand_id
1 'polypeptide(L)'
;MSMPGGWSPVKPVTLEVIKICLEMRKQIEDNVENGSDSKVYIPLVYSSQIVNGTNYVVKVFLGGRDDGVCVHAKVHQALACSGGKLTLSGFQFPKTFGEPLNPF
;
A
#
# COMPACT_ATOMS: atom_id res chain seq x y z
N MET A 1 1.64 -15.43 -16.71
CA MET A 1 1.36 -16.08 -15.41
C MET A 1 2.37 -15.55 -14.40
N SER A 2 1.94 -15.00 -13.27
CA SER A 2 2.86 -14.57 -12.21
C SER A 2 3.39 -15.79 -11.47
N MET A 3 4.71 -15.95 -11.41
CA MET A 3 5.33 -17.02 -10.63
C MET A 3 5.18 -16.74 -9.13
N PRO A 4 4.98 -17.77 -8.28
CA PRO A 4 5.03 -17.61 -6.83
C PRO A 4 6.33 -16.93 -6.42
N GLY A 5 6.25 -15.95 -5.52
CA GLY A 5 7.40 -15.15 -5.07
C GLY A 5 7.83 -14.02 -6.00
N GLY A 6 7.33 -13.95 -7.25
CA GLY A 6 7.62 -12.85 -8.17
C GLY A 6 6.69 -11.65 -7.96
N TRP A 7 7.25 -10.44 -7.95
CA TRP A 7 6.46 -9.22 -8.01
C TRP A 7 5.90 -9.00 -9.41
N SER A 8 4.64 -8.58 -9.48
CA SER A 8 4.03 -8.10 -10.73
C SER A 8 4.54 -6.71 -11.09
N PRO A 9 4.46 -6.31 -12.38
CA PRO A 9 4.79 -4.94 -12.77
C PRO A 9 3.91 -3.94 -12.03
N VAL A 10 4.45 -2.75 -11.78
CA VAL A 10 3.72 -1.64 -11.17
C VAL A 10 2.58 -1.24 -12.10
N LYS A 11 1.36 -1.20 -11.57
CA LYS A 11 0.14 -0.90 -12.31
C LYS A 11 -0.76 0.05 -11.52
N PRO A 12 -1.67 0.79 -12.19
CA PRO A 12 -2.64 1.63 -11.49
C PRO A 12 -3.52 0.80 -10.55
N VAL A 13 -3.93 1.41 -9.44
CA VAL A 13 -4.77 0.75 -8.43
C VAL A 13 -6.11 0.28 -9.00
N THR A 14 -6.53 -0.92 -8.61
CA THR A 14 -7.87 -1.45 -8.90
C THR A 14 -8.82 -1.18 -7.74
N LEU A 15 -10.13 -1.34 -7.97
CA LEU A 15 -11.15 -1.17 -6.93
C LEU A 15 -10.92 -2.06 -5.70
N GLU A 16 -10.37 -3.26 -5.89
CA GLU A 16 -10.02 -4.17 -4.78
C GLU A 16 -8.89 -3.63 -3.92
N VAL A 17 -7.82 -3.14 -4.56
CA VAL A 17 -6.67 -2.54 -3.86
C VAL A 17 -7.08 -1.25 -3.14
N ILE A 18 -7.97 -0.46 -3.75
CA ILE A 18 -8.52 0.74 -3.11
C ILE A 18 -9.27 0.35 -1.83
N LYS A 19 -10.11 -0.69 -1.86
CA LYS A 19 -10.79 -1.20 -0.65
C LYS A 19 -9.81 -1.64 0.43
N ILE A 20 -8.75 -2.37 0.05
CA ILE A 20 -7.68 -2.79 0.97
C ILE A 20 -7.00 -1.55 1.60
N CYS A 21 -6.68 -0.54 0.80
CA CYS A 21 -6.07 0.70 1.28
C CYS A 21 -6.99 1.45 2.24
N LEU A 22 -8.30 1.52 1.95
CA LEU A 22 -9.28 2.18 2.81
C LEU A 22 -9.47 1.43 4.14
N GLU A 23 -9.49 0.09 4.14
CA GLU A 23 -9.54 -0.70 5.37
C GLU A 23 -8.27 -0.52 6.21
N MET A 24 -7.11 -0.44 5.55
CA MET A 24 -5.82 -0.20 6.19
C MET A 24 -5.52 1.26 6.49
N ARG A 25 -6.36 2.19 6.05
CA ARG A 25 -6.11 3.63 6.12
C ARG A 25 -5.74 4.07 7.53
N LYS A 26 -6.53 3.64 8.52
CA LYS A 26 -6.30 3.98 9.92
C LYS A 26 -4.93 3.50 10.42
N GLN A 27 -4.50 2.29 10.05
CA GLN A 27 -3.18 1.77 10.42
C GLN A 27 -2.05 2.51 9.70
N ILE A 28 -2.27 2.87 8.43
CA ILE A 28 -1.30 3.62 7.62
C ILE A 28 -1.10 5.02 8.19
N GLU A 29 -2.19 5.75 8.50
CA GLU A 29 -2.15 7.10 9.08
C GLU A 29 -1.53 7.10 10.48
N ASP A 30 -1.77 6.07 11.30
CA ASP A 30 -1.16 5.90 12.63
C ASP A 30 0.37 5.67 12.56
N ASN A 31 0.85 4.97 11.52
CA ASN A 31 2.28 4.74 11.28
C ASN A 31 2.99 5.97 10.68
N VAL A 32 2.27 6.96 10.17
CA VAL A 32 2.87 8.22 9.73
C VAL A 32 3.27 9.03 10.96
N GLU A 33 4.56 9.37 11.06
CA GLU A 33 5.09 10.22 12.11
C GLU A 33 4.30 11.54 12.13
N ASN A 34 3.53 11.77 13.21
CA ASN A 34 2.56 12.85 13.47
C ASN A 34 1.06 12.51 13.34
N GLY A 35 0.63 11.27 13.09
CA GLY A 35 -0.80 10.91 13.08
C GLY A 35 -1.61 11.87 12.20
N SER A 36 -1.01 12.28 11.08
CA SER A 36 -1.53 13.36 10.26
C SER A 36 -2.84 12.88 9.68
N ASP A 37 -3.93 13.50 10.15
CA ASP A 37 -5.27 13.44 9.55
C ASP A 37 -5.13 13.98 8.12
N SER A 38 -4.66 13.11 7.23
CA SER A 38 -4.34 13.46 5.86
C SER A 38 -5.67 13.71 5.20
N LYS A 39 -5.97 15.00 4.97
CA LYS A 39 -7.20 15.42 4.31
C LYS A 39 -7.37 14.74 2.95
N VAL A 40 -6.25 14.33 2.34
CA VAL A 40 -6.20 13.65 1.05
C VAL A 40 -5.48 12.32 1.21
N TYR A 41 -6.16 11.22 0.87
CA TYR A 41 -5.62 9.87 0.82
C TYR A 41 -5.93 9.28 -0.55
N ILE A 42 -4.95 9.24 -1.45
CA ILE A 42 -5.13 8.78 -2.83
C ILE A 42 -4.15 7.65 -3.14
N PRO A 43 -4.62 6.39 -3.23
CA PRO A 43 -3.82 5.30 -3.77
C PRO A 43 -3.54 5.55 -5.26
N LEU A 44 -2.27 5.52 -5.66
CA LEU A 44 -1.84 5.84 -7.03
C LEU A 44 -1.58 4.57 -7.85
N VAL A 45 -0.60 3.79 -7.40
CA VAL A 45 -0.12 2.59 -8.10
C VAL A 45 0.17 1.49 -7.09
N TYR A 46 0.18 0.25 -7.57
CA TYR A 46 0.51 -0.91 -6.76
C TYR A 46 1.30 -1.97 -7.54
N SER A 47 1.96 -2.82 -6.78
CA SER A 47 2.48 -4.11 -7.24
C SER A 47 2.01 -5.19 -6.27
N SER A 48 1.79 -6.40 -6.78
CA SER A 48 1.39 -7.55 -5.98
C SER A 48 2.31 -8.75 -6.19
N GLN A 49 2.44 -9.59 -5.17
CA GLN A 49 3.25 -10.80 -5.16
C GLN A 49 2.44 -11.94 -4.52
N ILE A 50 2.43 -13.09 -5.20
CA ILE A 50 1.77 -14.30 -4.71
C ILE A 50 2.72 -15.02 -3.75
N VAL A 51 2.29 -15.25 -2.52
CA VAL A 51 3.02 -15.95 -1.45
C VAL A 51 2.07 -16.93 -0.74
N ASN A 52 2.23 -17.19 0.56
CA ASN A 52 1.20 -17.86 1.38
C ASN A 52 0.01 -16.92 1.66
N GLY A 53 -0.60 -16.41 0.60
CA GLY A 53 -1.42 -15.21 0.60
C GLY A 53 -1.03 -14.31 -0.57
N THR A 54 -1.35 -13.03 -0.46
CA THR A 54 -0.94 -12.02 -1.45
C THR A 54 -0.35 -10.81 -0.74
N ASN A 55 0.87 -10.44 -1.10
CA ASN A 55 1.44 -9.16 -0.72
C ASN A 55 1.01 -8.10 -1.73
N TYR A 56 0.63 -6.93 -1.25
CA TYR A 56 0.38 -5.72 -2.04
C TYR A 56 1.33 -4.64 -1.54
N VAL A 57 2.13 -4.07 -2.42
CA VAL A 57 2.86 -2.82 -2.14
C VAL A 57 2.11 -1.72 -2.88
N VAL A 58 1.68 -0.70 -2.15
CA VAL A 58 0.85 0.39 -2.67
C VAL A 58 1.56 1.71 -2.42
N LYS A 59 1.54 2.58 -3.41
CA LYS A 59 1.93 3.98 -3.26
C LYS A 59 0.67 4.79 -2.99
N VAL A 60 0.62 5.47 -1.85
CA VAL A 60 -0.49 6.33 -1.47
C VAL A 60 0.03 7.76 -1.32
N PHE A 61 -0.64 8.69 -1.96
CA PHE A 61 -0.44 10.11 -1.79
C PHE A 61 -1.22 10.61 -0.58
N LEU A 62 -0.49 11.24 0.34
CA LEU A 62 -1.00 11.87 1.56
C LEU A 62 -0.89 13.38 1.35
N GLY A 63 -1.95 14.01 0.85
CA GLY A 63 -1.95 15.45 0.59
C GLY A 63 -2.20 16.23 1.88
N GLY A 64 -1.42 17.29 2.10
CA GLY A 64 -1.53 18.10 3.32
C GLY A 64 -0.43 19.14 3.58
N ARG A 65 0.67 19.16 2.80
CA ARG A 65 1.69 20.23 2.84
C ARG A 65 2.39 20.36 1.49
N ASP A 66 2.97 21.54 1.25
CA ASP A 66 3.44 22.12 -0.03
C ASP A 66 4.18 21.21 -1.03
N ASP A 67 4.70 20.04 -0.62
CA ASP A 67 5.45 19.13 -1.50
C ASP A 67 4.89 17.70 -1.60
N GLY A 68 3.63 17.46 -1.25
CA GLY A 68 2.91 16.24 -1.64
C GLY A 68 3.58 14.93 -1.22
N VAL A 69 3.51 14.63 0.08
CA VAL A 69 4.16 13.44 0.65
C VAL A 69 3.43 12.17 0.23
N CYS A 70 4.20 11.13 -0.07
CA CYS A 70 3.71 9.79 -0.35
C CYS A 70 4.14 8.83 0.75
N VAL A 71 3.43 7.72 0.83
CA VAL A 71 3.80 6.54 1.62
C VAL A 71 3.80 5.33 0.71
N HIS A 72 4.79 4.44 0.89
CA HIS A 72 4.72 3.11 0.33
C HIS A 72 4.35 2.13 1.45
N ALA A 73 3.15 1.58 1.38
CA ALA A 73 2.66 0.61 2.36
C ALA A 73 2.68 -0.79 1.74
N LYS A 74 3.14 -1.77 2.51
CA LYS A 74 3.07 -3.19 2.15
C LYS A 74 2.01 -3.85 3.02
N VAL A 75 0.97 -4.36 2.39
CA VAL A 75 -0.13 -5.07 3.03
C VAL A 75 -0.09 -6.53 2.63
N HIS A 76 -0.07 -7.43 3.60
CA HIS A 76 -0.24 -8.85 3.38
C HIS A 76 -1.71 -9.23 3.57
N GLN A 77 -2.26 -9.93 2.59
CA GLN A 77 -3.58 -10.55 2.64
C GLN A 77 -3.40 -12.05 2.83
N ALA A 78 -3.87 -12.57 3.96
CA ALA A 78 -3.87 -14.01 4.20
C ALA A 78 -4.79 -14.74 3.21
N LEU A 79 -4.58 -16.05 3.04
CA LEU A 79 -5.45 -16.89 2.23
C LEU A 79 -6.90 -16.88 2.76
N ALA A 80 -7.87 -17.10 1.87
CA ALA A 80 -9.29 -17.15 2.24
C ALA A 80 -9.58 -18.21 3.31
N CYS A 81 -8.90 -19.37 3.25
CA CYS A 81 -9.02 -20.44 4.24
C CYS A 81 -8.52 -20.01 5.64
N SER A 82 -7.71 -18.95 5.72
CA SER A 82 -7.18 -18.35 6.95
C SER A 82 -7.94 -17.06 7.33
N GLY A 83 -9.14 -16.86 6.79
CA GLY A 83 -10.01 -15.72 7.09
C GLY A 83 -9.70 -14.44 6.31
N GLY A 84 -8.75 -14.46 5.35
CA GLY A 84 -8.51 -13.31 4.46
C GLY A 84 -7.99 -12.05 5.15
N LYS A 85 -7.49 -12.18 6.38
CA LYS A 85 -7.06 -11.04 7.21
C LYS A 85 -6.00 -10.20 6.49
N LEU A 86 -6.21 -8.89 6.48
CA LEU A 86 -5.25 -7.92 6.00
C LEU A 86 -4.33 -7.49 7.16
N THR A 87 -3.04 -7.36 6.90
CA THR A 87 -2.04 -6.88 7.88
C THR A 87 -1.03 -5.97 7.21
N LEU A 88 -0.75 -4.80 7.79
CA LEU A 88 0.35 -3.95 7.36
C LEU A 88 1.68 -4.63 7.74
N SER A 89 2.42 -5.11 6.75
CA SER A 89 3.66 -5.88 6.93
C SER A 89 4.92 -5.08 6.63
N GLY A 90 4.78 -3.87 6.09
CA GLY A 90 5.90 -3.00 5.76
C GLY A 90 5.45 -1.58 5.46
N PHE A 91 6.32 -0.63 5.71
CA PHE A 91 5.98 0.79 5.63
C PHE A 91 7.24 1.59 5.28
N GLN A 92 7.13 2.48 4.30
CA GLN A 92 8.17 3.44 3.95
C GLN A 92 7.57 4.83 3.90
N PHE A 93 8.07 5.70 4.77
CA PHE A 93 7.70 7.10 4.90
C PHE A 93 8.91 7.89 5.44
N PRO A 94 9.09 9.16 5.05
CA PRO A 94 8.39 9.87 3.97
C PRO A 94 8.87 9.45 2.58
N LYS A 95 7.98 9.44 1.60
CA LYS A 95 8.27 9.29 0.16
C LYS A 95 7.75 10.48 -0.61
N THR A 96 8.20 10.64 -1.85
CA THR A 96 7.77 11.74 -2.74
C THR A 96 6.90 11.25 -3.90
N PHE A 97 6.12 12.14 -4.51
CA PHE A 97 5.30 11.80 -5.68
C PHE A 97 6.14 11.31 -6.88
N GLY A 98 7.35 11.83 -7.07
CA GLY A 98 8.26 11.43 -8.15
C GLY A 98 8.97 10.09 -7.95
N GLU A 99 9.09 9.58 -6.72
CA GLU A 99 9.76 8.31 -6.47
C GLU A 99 8.98 7.11 -7.05
N PRO A 100 9.63 6.19 -7.79
CA PRO A 100 8.96 5.00 -8.29
C PRO A 100 8.59 4.04 -7.14
N LEU A 101 7.51 3.29 -7.33
CA LEU A 101 7.11 2.25 -6.39
C LEU A 101 7.98 1.00 -6.60
N ASN A 102 8.99 0.84 -5.75
CA ASN A 102 9.81 -0.36 -5.72
C ASN A 102 9.27 -1.32 -4.64
N PRO A 103 8.90 -2.56 -4.98
CA PRO A 103 8.49 -3.54 -3.97
C PRO A 103 9.63 -3.85 -2.99
N PHE A 104 9.29 -4.05 -1.73
CA PHE A 104 10.20 -4.31 -0.61
C PHE A 104 9.63 -5.38 0.32
#